data_AF-D7NGB7-F1
#
_entry.id   AF-D7NGB7-F1
#
_cell.length_a   1.000
_cell.length_b   1.000
_cell.length_c   1.000
_cell.angle_alpha   90.00
_cell.angle_beta   90.00
_cell.angle_gamma   90.00
#
_symmetry.space_group_name_H-M   'P 1'
#
loop_
_entity.id
_entity.type
_entity.pdbx_description
1 polymer ?
#
loop_
_entity_poly.entity_id
_entity_poly.type
_entity_poly.pdbx_seq_one_letter_code
_entity_poly.pdbx_strand_id
1 'polypeptide(L)'
;MVSKDADITVAFRVELPELFTVTSTEYEAMHSAWHKAIKVLPNYSIVHKQDWFIKEDYQGNLSDGGLSFLARSSERHFNERPYLHHSVYLFLTKSNKQRMAQQSNFSSLCRGHLIPKEITNKDEVMKFMEAVDQFERIINDTEQLRIVRMTEDELVGTNEKGGLLDRYFSLSEEGHASLEDIRLGADLVRVGDNMICLHTLSDTDDLPTTVSTDSRYERLSTDRSDCRLSFASPVGLMLPCNHIYNQYLFIEDSDANLERFEK
;
A
#
# COMPACT_ATOMS: atom_id res chain seq x y z
N MET A 1 -0.89 -11.54 10.60
CA MET A 1 -1.57 -12.57 9.80
C MET A 1 -0.60 -13.69 9.48
N VAL A 2 -1.07 -14.93 9.39
CA VAL A 2 -0.26 -16.08 8.99
C VAL A 2 -0.91 -16.70 7.75
N SER A 3 -0.15 -16.82 6.66
CA SER A 3 -0.66 -17.42 5.42
C SER A 3 -0.73 -18.94 5.51
N LYS A 4 -1.38 -19.60 4.54
CA LYS A 4 -1.44 -21.07 4.47
C LYS A 4 -0.05 -21.71 4.29
N ASP A 5 0.85 -21.02 3.59
CA ASP A 5 2.26 -21.43 3.47
C ASP A 5 3.10 -20.94 4.67
N ALA A 6 2.42 -20.48 5.72
CA ALA A 6 2.91 -20.01 6.99
C ALA A 6 3.81 -18.76 6.96
N ASP A 7 3.88 -18.03 5.85
CA ASP A 7 4.43 -16.67 5.85
C ASP A 7 3.75 -15.80 6.92
N ILE A 8 4.55 -14.99 7.60
CA ILE A 8 4.09 -14.10 8.67
C ILE A 8 4.03 -12.69 8.12
N THR A 9 2.84 -12.10 8.15
CA THR A 9 2.60 -10.74 7.66
C THR A 9 2.19 -9.83 8.81
N VAL A 10 2.86 -8.68 8.94
CA VAL A 10 2.44 -7.56 9.78
C VAL A 10 1.91 -6.45 8.88
N ALA A 11 0.71 -5.95 9.21
CA ALA A 11 0.00 -4.94 8.43
C ALA A 11 -0.02 -3.61 9.17
N PHE A 12 0.12 -2.52 8.43
CA PHE A 12 0.11 -1.15 8.91
C PHE A 12 -0.80 -0.30 8.04
N ARG A 13 -1.47 0.67 8.65
CA ARG A 13 -2.04 1.82 7.95
C ARG A 13 -0.97 2.90 7.85
N VAL A 14 -0.86 3.53 6.69
CA VAL A 14 0.10 4.62 6.44
C VAL A 14 -0.65 5.94 6.35
N GLU A 15 -0.26 6.90 7.18
CA GLU A 15 -0.72 8.28 7.16
C GLU A 15 0.31 9.10 6.36
N LEU A 16 -0.15 9.68 5.26
CA LEU A 16 0.64 10.47 4.32
C LEU A 16 0.32 11.96 4.48
N PRO A 17 1.27 12.86 4.14
CA PRO A 17 1.05 14.29 4.21
C PRO A 17 0.05 14.74 3.14
N GLU A 18 -0.60 15.88 3.39
CA GLU A 18 -1.55 16.47 2.45
C GLU A 18 -0.87 16.89 1.13
N LEU A 19 -1.63 16.83 0.03
CA LEU A 19 -1.14 17.19 -1.30
C LEU A 19 -0.63 18.63 -1.33
N PHE A 20 0.52 18.82 -2.01
CA PHE A 20 1.17 20.12 -2.19
C PHE A 20 1.67 20.80 -0.91
N THR A 21 1.70 20.11 0.23
CA THR A 21 2.29 20.63 1.48
C THR A 21 3.77 20.29 1.66
N VAL A 22 4.31 19.41 0.81
CA VAL A 22 5.63 18.81 0.95
C VAL A 22 6.65 19.44 0.00
N THR A 23 7.81 19.80 0.54
CA THR A 23 8.96 20.33 -0.19
C THR A 23 9.87 19.25 -0.76
N SER A 24 10.75 19.59 -1.71
CA SER A 24 11.72 18.65 -2.31
C SER A 24 12.59 17.97 -1.25
N THR A 25 13.08 18.74 -0.27
CA THR A 25 13.93 18.23 0.81
C THR A 25 13.20 17.25 1.71
N GLU A 26 11.89 17.45 1.90
CA GLU A 26 11.06 16.53 2.69
C GLU A 26 10.76 15.25 1.90
N TYR A 27 10.56 15.32 0.59
CA TYR A 27 10.47 14.13 -0.26
C TYR A 27 11.75 13.28 -0.20
N GLU A 28 12.92 13.91 -0.25
CA GLU A 28 14.21 13.22 -0.08
C GLU A 28 14.37 12.61 1.31
N ALA A 29 13.92 13.31 2.36
CA ALA A 29 13.93 12.79 3.73
C ALA A 29 13.01 11.57 3.88
N MET A 30 11.79 11.64 3.35
CA MET A 30 10.84 10.52 3.31
C MET A 30 11.42 9.31 2.56
N HIS A 31 11.99 9.54 1.37
CA HIS A 31 12.63 8.48 0.59
C HIS A 31 13.80 7.84 1.35
N SER A 32 14.61 8.66 2.02
CA SER A 32 15.72 8.19 2.86
C SER A 32 15.24 7.39 4.07
N ALA A 33 14.12 7.76 4.69
CA ALA A 33 13.51 7.03 5.79
C ALA A 33 13.03 5.64 5.33
N TRP A 34 12.29 5.57 4.20
CA TRP A 34 11.90 4.29 3.59
C TRP A 34 13.10 3.39 3.30
N HIS A 35 14.13 3.94 2.67
CA HIS A 35 15.34 3.19 2.34
C HIS A 35 16.07 2.66 3.59
N LYS A 36 16.16 3.46 4.66
CA LYS A 36 16.74 3.01 5.94
C LYS A 36 15.89 1.92 6.60
N ALA A 37 14.57 2.09 6.63
CA ALA A 37 13.66 1.13 7.25
C ALA A 37 13.70 -0.22 6.53
N ILE A 38 13.65 -0.21 5.18
CA ILE A 38 13.72 -1.41 4.34
C ILE A 38 15.00 -2.21 4.62
N LYS A 39 16.14 -1.55 4.80
CA LYS A 39 17.44 -2.20 5.06
C LYS A 39 17.53 -2.98 6.37
N VAL A 40 16.64 -2.71 7.32
CA VAL A 40 16.59 -3.43 8.60
C VAL A 40 15.92 -4.79 8.45
N LEU A 41 15.11 -4.98 7.42
CA LEU A 41 14.37 -6.22 7.22
C LEU A 41 15.32 -7.39 6.88
N PRO A 42 15.10 -8.58 7.45
CA PRO A 42 15.93 -9.74 7.17
C PRO A 42 15.72 -10.28 5.75
N ASN A 43 16.64 -11.11 5.26
CA ASN A 43 16.52 -11.76 3.96
C ASN A 43 15.20 -12.56 3.82
N TYR A 44 14.73 -12.65 2.58
CA TYR A 44 13.45 -13.28 2.22
C TYR A 44 12.26 -12.57 2.89
N SER A 45 12.30 -11.25 2.90
CA SER A 45 11.19 -10.39 3.32
C SER A 45 10.58 -9.72 2.10
N ILE A 46 9.27 -9.47 2.15
CA ILE A 46 8.52 -8.81 1.11
C ILE A 46 7.91 -7.55 1.71
N VAL A 47 8.20 -6.41 1.11
CA VAL A 47 7.56 -5.14 1.41
C VAL A 47 6.51 -4.91 0.35
N HIS A 48 5.25 -4.81 0.76
CA HIS A 48 4.13 -4.54 -0.13
C HIS A 48 3.40 -3.29 0.35
N LYS A 49 3.47 -2.22 -0.44
CA LYS A 49 2.69 -1.00 -0.23
C LYS A 49 1.52 -0.98 -1.20
N GLN A 50 0.32 -0.76 -0.68
CA GLN A 50 -0.91 -0.77 -1.43
C GLN A 50 -1.65 0.55 -1.23
N ASP A 51 -1.82 1.29 -2.32
CA ASP A 51 -2.56 2.56 -2.36
C ASP A 51 -3.92 2.31 -2.99
N TRP A 52 -4.98 2.60 -2.25
CA TRP A 52 -6.35 2.52 -2.69
C TRP A 52 -6.85 3.90 -3.06
N PHE A 53 -7.36 4.03 -4.29
CA PHE A 53 -8.03 5.23 -4.76
C PHE A 53 -9.48 4.88 -5.08
N ILE A 54 -10.41 5.35 -4.25
CA ILE A 54 -11.84 5.14 -4.42
C ILE A 54 -12.50 6.50 -4.61
N LYS A 55 -13.31 6.63 -5.66
CA LYS A 55 -14.08 7.83 -5.90
C LYS A 55 -15.23 7.91 -4.90
N GLU A 56 -15.30 9.03 -4.18
CA GLU A 56 -16.34 9.33 -3.21
C GLU A 56 -16.88 10.73 -3.42
N ASP A 57 -18.09 10.97 -2.94
CA ASP A 57 -18.71 12.30 -2.95
C ASP A 57 -18.56 12.93 -1.57
N TYR A 58 -17.98 14.13 -1.53
CA TYR A 58 -17.74 14.85 -0.28
C TYR A 58 -19.06 15.20 0.41
N GLN A 59 -19.20 14.76 1.67
CA GLN A 59 -20.37 15.03 2.51
C GLN A 59 -20.08 16.25 3.39
N GLY A 60 -20.61 17.42 3.02
CA GLY A 60 -20.40 18.66 3.77
C GLY A 60 -21.18 18.68 5.09
N ASN A 61 -20.56 19.12 6.18
CA ASN A 61 -21.19 19.16 7.49
C ASN A 61 -21.97 20.47 7.71
N LEU A 62 -23.04 20.67 6.94
CA LEU A 62 -23.83 21.91 6.93
C LEU A 62 -24.70 22.12 8.17
N SER A 63 -24.87 21.09 9.00
CA SER A 63 -25.68 21.09 10.22
C SER A 63 -24.96 21.65 11.44
N ASP A 64 -23.65 21.87 11.39
CA ASP A 64 -22.92 22.44 12.51
C ASP A 64 -23.21 23.95 12.66
N GLY A 65 -23.95 24.29 13.72
CA GLY A 65 -24.34 25.66 14.05
C GLY A 65 -23.17 26.57 14.44
N GLY A 66 -21.98 26.01 14.68
CA GLY A 66 -20.75 26.75 14.99
C GLY A 66 -20.00 27.30 13.77
N LEU A 67 -20.43 26.98 12.54
CA LEU A 67 -19.69 27.36 11.35
C LEU A 67 -19.75 28.87 11.07
N SER A 68 -18.56 29.45 10.84
CA SER A 68 -18.46 30.82 10.31
C SER A 68 -19.09 30.93 8.92
N PHE A 69 -19.41 32.16 8.48
CA PHE A 69 -19.98 32.39 7.15
C PHE A 69 -19.11 31.79 6.02
N LEU A 70 -17.79 31.95 6.10
CA LEU A 70 -16.86 31.41 5.10
C LEU A 70 -16.78 29.88 5.16
N ALA A 71 -16.71 29.31 6.36
CA ALA A 71 -16.70 27.86 6.53
C ALA A 71 -17.97 27.23 5.94
N ARG A 72 -19.14 27.79 6.27
CA ARG A 72 -20.42 27.33 5.71
C ARG A 72 -20.49 27.48 4.18
N SER A 73 -19.90 28.54 3.62
CA SER A 73 -19.82 28.70 2.16
C SER A 73 -18.90 27.66 1.53
N SER A 74 -17.79 27.32 2.18
CA SER A 74 -16.87 26.27 1.74
C SER A 74 -17.53 24.90 1.74
N GLU A 75 -18.17 24.52 2.86
CA GLU A 75 -18.92 23.27 2.99
C GLU A 75 -19.96 23.13 1.87
N ARG A 76 -20.73 24.20 1.58
CA ARG A 76 -21.70 24.19 0.48
C ARG A 76 -21.05 24.08 -0.90
N HIS A 77 -19.87 24.67 -1.08
CA HIS A 77 -19.17 24.65 -2.36
C HIS A 77 -18.68 23.24 -2.70
N PHE A 78 -18.20 22.50 -1.70
CA PHE A 78 -17.63 21.16 -1.88
C PHE A 78 -18.64 20.03 -1.70
N ASN A 79 -19.80 20.29 -1.10
CA ASN A 79 -20.84 19.27 -0.94
C ASN A 79 -21.18 18.58 -2.27
N GLU A 80 -21.27 17.24 -2.23
CA GLU A 80 -21.54 16.35 -3.36
C GLU A 80 -20.48 16.40 -4.47
N ARG A 81 -19.32 17.02 -4.23
CA ARG A 81 -18.24 16.99 -5.22
C ARG A 81 -17.48 15.67 -5.14
N PRO A 82 -17.25 15.03 -6.29
CA PRO A 82 -16.47 13.81 -6.32
C PRO A 82 -14.99 14.12 -6.08
N TYR A 83 -14.36 13.31 -5.25
CA TYR A 83 -12.93 13.29 -5.01
C TYR A 83 -12.42 11.84 -4.99
N LEU A 84 -11.10 11.65 -5.10
CA LEU A 84 -10.48 10.35 -4.91
C LEU A 84 -10.05 10.22 -3.45
N HIS A 85 -10.75 9.39 -2.69
CA HIS A 85 -10.34 8.98 -1.36
C HIS A 85 -9.11 8.08 -1.47
N HIS A 86 -8.02 8.48 -0.81
CA HIS A 86 -6.74 7.78 -0.83
C HIS A 86 -6.46 7.14 0.52
N SER A 87 -6.41 5.81 0.53
CA SER A 87 -6.08 5.00 1.71
C SER A 87 -4.85 4.15 1.42
N VAL A 88 -3.93 4.06 2.39
CA VAL A 88 -2.65 3.36 2.17
C VAL A 88 -2.39 2.32 3.24
N TYR A 89 -2.03 1.14 2.78
CA TYR A 89 -1.67 0.00 3.62
C TYR A 89 -0.26 -0.47 3.29
N LEU A 90 0.48 -0.89 4.32
CA LEU A 90 1.81 -1.46 4.21
C LEU A 90 1.79 -2.84 4.84
N PHE A 91 2.26 -3.84 4.10
CA PHE A 91 2.39 -5.20 4.55
C PHE A 91 3.87 -5.61 4.51
N LEU A 92 4.39 -6.00 5.67
CA LEU A 92 5.72 -6.58 5.80
C LEU A 92 5.54 -8.07 6.00
N THR A 93 6.02 -8.86 5.05
CA THR A 93 5.86 -10.32 5.07
C THR A 93 7.20 -11.01 5.15
N LYS A 94 7.37 -11.88 6.15
CA LYS A 94 8.49 -12.83 6.18
C LYS A 94 8.09 -14.08 5.40
N SER A 95 8.85 -14.35 4.34
CA SER A 95 8.71 -15.54 3.51
C SER A 95 9.92 -16.46 3.62
N ASN A 96 9.93 -17.54 2.84
CA ASN A 96 11.04 -18.48 2.73
C ASN A 96 11.71 -18.45 1.36
N LYS A 97 12.96 -18.94 1.30
CA LYS A 97 13.77 -19.00 0.08
C LYS A 97 13.09 -19.76 -1.05
N GLN A 98 12.42 -20.87 -0.72
CA GLN A 98 11.77 -21.73 -1.72
C GLN A 98 10.56 -21.04 -2.36
N ARG A 99 9.83 -20.23 -1.61
CA ARG A 99 8.64 -19.49 -2.06
C ARG A 99 9.02 -18.24 -2.84
N MET A 100 10.04 -17.51 -2.42
CA MET A 100 10.56 -16.37 -3.20
C MET A 100 10.99 -16.80 -4.61
N ALA A 101 11.46 -18.05 -4.76
CA ALA A 101 11.80 -18.64 -6.06
C ALA A 101 10.62 -19.28 -6.81
N GLN A 102 9.40 -19.32 -6.26
CA GLN A 102 8.23 -19.94 -6.90
C GLN A 102 7.51 -18.96 -7.83
N GLN A 103 7.14 -19.42 -9.02
CA GLN A 103 6.31 -18.68 -9.97
C GLN A 103 4.82 -18.78 -9.59
N SER A 104 4.03 -17.77 -9.98
CA SER A 104 2.61 -17.58 -9.63
C SER A 104 1.65 -18.71 -10.03
N ASN A 105 2.13 -19.70 -10.78
CA ASN A 105 1.35 -20.86 -11.24
C ASN A 105 1.23 -21.98 -10.19
N PHE A 106 1.83 -21.84 -9.01
CA PHE A 106 1.81 -22.90 -8.00
C PHE A 106 0.70 -22.70 -6.96
N SER A 107 -0.38 -23.49 -7.06
CA SER A 107 -1.48 -23.48 -6.08
C SER A 107 -1.14 -24.31 -4.83
N SER A 108 -1.17 -23.68 -3.66
CA SER A 108 -1.00 -24.32 -2.35
C SER A 108 -2.15 -25.27 -1.97
N LEU A 109 -3.18 -25.41 -2.82
CA LEU A 109 -4.26 -26.40 -2.63
C LEU A 109 -3.79 -27.85 -2.81
N CYS A 110 -2.64 -28.08 -3.48
CA CYS A 110 -2.15 -29.42 -3.81
C CYS A 110 -1.02 -29.95 -2.90
N ARG A 111 -0.67 -29.29 -1.79
CA ARG A 111 0.37 -29.78 -0.85
C ARG A 111 -0.23 -30.64 0.27
N GLY A 112 0.36 -31.82 0.50
CA GLY A 112 -0.01 -32.75 1.56
C GLY A 112 0.52 -32.41 2.97
N HIS A 113 1.30 -31.34 3.13
CA HIS A 113 1.78 -30.84 4.41
C HIS A 113 1.37 -29.37 4.57
N LEU A 114 0.77 -29.02 5.71
CA LEU A 114 0.15 -27.73 5.96
C LEU A 114 1.13 -26.61 6.37
N ILE A 115 2.34 -26.93 6.83
CA ILE A 115 3.27 -25.92 7.38
C ILE A 115 4.71 -26.23 6.95
N PRO A 116 5.40 -25.33 6.21
CA PRO A 116 6.84 -25.42 5.97
C PRO A 116 7.63 -25.38 7.27
N LYS A 117 8.68 -26.21 7.39
CA LYS A 117 9.46 -26.39 8.63
C LYS A 117 10.14 -25.11 9.15
N GLU A 118 10.37 -24.12 8.30
CA GLU A 118 11.09 -22.88 8.64
C GLU A 118 10.33 -21.97 9.62
N ILE A 119 8.98 -21.99 9.62
CA ILE A 119 8.18 -21.29 10.65
C ILE A 119 8.23 -21.95 12.04
N THR A 120 8.83 -23.14 12.13
CA THR A 120 9.16 -23.74 13.43
C THR A 120 10.34 -23.03 14.09
N ASN A 121 11.11 -22.22 13.35
CA ASN A 121 12.25 -21.49 13.89
C ASN A 121 11.79 -20.21 14.61
N LYS A 122 11.46 -20.35 15.89
CA LYS A 122 11.05 -19.23 16.76
C LYS A 122 12.04 -18.07 16.73
N ASP A 123 13.33 -18.34 16.57
CA ASP A 123 14.37 -17.31 16.56
C ASP A 123 14.28 -16.41 15.33
N GLU A 124 13.94 -16.96 14.16
CA GLU A 124 13.74 -16.17 12.95
C GLU A 124 12.48 -15.31 13.03
N VAL A 125 11.42 -15.84 13.62
CA VAL A 125 10.18 -15.08 13.86
C VAL A 125 10.45 -13.92 14.82
N MET A 126 11.19 -14.16 15.92
CA MET A 126 11.55 -13.10 16.86
C MET A 126 12.39 -12.01 16.20
N LYS A 127 13.44 -12.39 15.44
CA LYS A 127 14.26 -11.43 14.68
C LYS A 127 13.45 -10.62 13.68
N PHE A 128 12.49 -11.25 13.00
CA PHE A 128 11.61 -10.55 12.08
C PHE A 128 10.71 -9.54 12.81
N MET A 129 10.10 -9.93 13.92
CA MET A 129 9.28 -9.01 14.72
C MET A 129 10.10 -7.84 15.28
N GLU A 130 11.31 -8.08 15.77
CA GLU A 130 12.24 -7.02 16.19
C GLU A 130 12.61 -6.07 15.04
N ALA A 131 12.87 -6.62 13.85
CA ALA A 131 13.14 -5.83 12.65
C ALA A 131 11.91 -5.00 12.22
N VAL A 132 10.69 -5.54 12.36
CA VAL A 132 9.44 -4.80 12.09
C VAL A 132 9.25 -3.67 13.10
N ASP A 133 9.52 -3.90 14.40
CA ASP A 133 9.43 -2.84 15.41
C ASP A 133 10.46 -1.73 15.16
N GLN A 134 11.68 -2.09 14.71
CA GLN A 134 12.70 -1.12 14.32
C GLN A 134 12.30 -0.39 13.03
N PHE A 135 11.70 -1.08 12.04
CA PHE A 135 11.15 -0.47 10.84
C PHE A 135 10.10 0.59 11.19
N GLU A 136 9.16 0.25 12.07
CA GLU A 136 8.11 1.14 12.54
C GLU A 136 8.68 2.41 13.17
N ARG A 137 9.67 2.26 14.05
CA ARG A 137 10.36 3.41 14.69
C ARG A 137 11.04 4.31 13.66
N ILE A 138 11.80 3.75 12.72
CA ILE A 138 12.52 4.54 11.71
C ILE A 138 11.56 5.40 10.88
N ILE A 139 10.40 4.84 10.48
CA ILE A 139 9.40 5.60 9.71
C ILE A 139 8.73 6.65 10.59
N ASN A 140 8.31 6.29 11.80
CA ASN A 140 7.60 7.19 12.71
C ASN A 140 8.49 8.29 13.33
N ASP A 141 9.81 8.16 13.26
CA ASP A 141 10.76 9.21 13.62
C ASP A 141 10.75 10.37 12.61
N THR A 142 10.17 10.17 11.42
CA THR A 142 9.99 11.23 10.40
C THR A 142 8.71 12.01 10.68
N GLU A 143 8.74 13.35 10.55
CA GLU A 143 7.55 14.18 10.82
C GLU A 143 6.47 14.07 9.74
N GLN A 144 6.85 13.70 8.51
CA GLN A 144 5.96 13.71 7.35
C GLN A 144 5.17 12.42 7.18
N LEU A 145 5.63 11.30 7.76
CA LEU A 145 5.07 9.98 7.55
C LEU A 145 4.79 9.32 8.89
N ARG A 146 3.65 8.64 8.98
CA ARG A 146 3.35 7.81 10.14
C ARG A 146 2.78 6.49 9.70
N ILE A 147 3.23 5.42 10.34
CA ILE A 147 2.65 4.10 10.21
C ILE A 147 2.08 3.65 11.54
N VAL A 148 0.88 3.08 11.47
CA VAL A 148 0.15 2.58 12.64
C VAL A 148 -0.15 1.12 12.38
N ARG A 149 0.33 0.25 13.27
CA ARG A 149 0.08 -1.18 13.18
C ARG A 149 -1.41 -1.46 13.29
N MET A 150 -1.93 -2.25 12.35
CA MET A 150 -3.35 -2.58 12.33
C MET A 150 -3.71 -3.63 13.38
N THR A 151 -4.87 -3.48 14.00
CA THR A 151 -5.41 -4.46 14.95
C THR A 151 -6.10 -5.62 14.22
N GLU A 152 -6.41 -6.68 14.96
CA GLU A 152 -7.18 -7.81 14.41
C GLU A 152 -8.55 -7.37 13.88
N ASP A 153 -9.25 -6.52 14.64
CA ASP A 153 -10.57 -5.98 14.27
C ASP A 153 -10.50 -5.13 12.99
N GLU A 154 -9.42 -4.37 12.78
CA GLU A 154 -9.24 -3.59 11.54
C GLU A 154 -8.95 -4.47 10.32
N LEU A 155 -8.35 -5.65 10.53
CA LEU A 155 -8.00 -6.59 9.46
C LEU A 155 -9.18 -7.48 9.07
N VAL A 156 -9.78 -8.15 10.07
CA VAL A 156 -10.85 -9.13 9.88
C VAL A 156 -12.22 -8.46 9.86
N GLY A 157 -12.38 -7.34 10.57
CA GLY A 157 -13.67 -6.70 10.76
C GLY A 157 -14.32 -7.10 12.08
N THR A 158 -15.37 -6.37 12.42
CA THR A 158 -16.26 -6.66 13.56
C THR A 158 -17.62 -7.11 13.03
N ASN A 159 -18.53 -7.49 13.93
CA ASN A 159 -19.91 -7.84 13.54
C ASN A 159 -20.66 -6.68 12.86
N GLU A 160 -20.23 -5.43 13.07
CA GLU A 160 -20.91 -4.23 12.58
C GLU A 160 -20.19 -3.59 11.38
N LYS A 161 -18.87 -3.79 11.24
CA LYS A 161 -18.06 -3.15 10.19
C LYS A 161 -17.08 -4.16 9.58
N GLY A 162 -17.09 -4.27 8.25
CA GLY A 162 -16.13 -5.09 7.51
C GLY A 162 -14.68 -4.64 7.71
N GLY A 163 -13.78 -5.62 7.74
CA GLY A 163 -12.34 -5.37 7.88
C GLY A 163 -11.66 -5.05 6.55
N LEU A 164 -10.35 -4.82 6.58
CA LEU A 164 -9.54 -4.65 5.38
C LEU A 164 -9.67 -5.83 4.40
N LEU A 165 -9.78 -7.07 4.92
CA LEU A 165 -9.93 -8.26 4.09
C LEU A 165 -11.27 -8.27 3.34
N ASP A 166 -12.37 -7.96 4.03
CA ASP A 166 -13.70 -7.87 3.40
C ASP A 166 -13.71 -6.78 2.33
N ARG A 167 -13.07 -5.64 2.63
CA ARG A 167 -12.88 -4.53 1.70
C ARG A 167 -12.14 -4.99 0.44
N TYR A 168 -11.04 -5.74 0.61
CA TYR A 168 -10.24 -6.26 -0.48
C TYR A 168 -11.03 -7.24 -1.37
N PHE A 169 -11.84 -8.11 -0.78
CA PHE A 169 -12.62 -9.09 -1.55
C PHE A 169 -13.89 -8.52 -2.17
N SER A 170 -14.42 -7.41 -1.67
CA SER A 170 -15.58 -6.70 -2.25
C SER A 170 -15.19 -5.57 -3.21
N LEU A 171 -13.94 -5.07 -3.12
CA LEU A 171 -13.47 -3.84 -3.78
C LEU A 171 -14.35 -2.62 -3.50
N SER A 172 -15.02 -2.59 -2.34
CA SER A 172 -15.92 -1.53 -1.92
C SER A 172 -15.58 -1.05 -0.51
N GLU A 173 -15.78 0.24 -0.23
CA GLU A 173 -15.69 0.80 1.12
C GLU A 173 -17.02 0.76 1.88
N GLU A 174 -18.12 0.38 1.22
CA GLU A 174 -19.45 0.38 1.84
C GLU A 174 -19.54 -0.62 2.99
N GLY A 175 -20.06 -0.16 4.13
CA GLY A 175 -20.10 -0.84 5.43
C GLY A 175 -20.97 -2.09 5.52
N HIS A 176 -21.27 -2.75 4.40
CA HIS A 176 -21.92 -4.05 4.38
C HIS A 176 -20.95 -5.10 3.87
N ALA A 177 -20.67 -6.09 4.72
CA ALA A 177 -19.94 -7.32 4.41
C ALA A 177 -20.76 -8.22 3.45
N SER A 178 -21.06 -7.70 2.26
CA SER A 178 -21.48 -8.50 1.13
C SER A 178 -20.24 -9.18 0.58
N LEU A 179 -20.11 -10.48 0.82
CA LEU A 179 -19.13 -11.28 0.10
C LEU A 179 -19.54 -11.27 -1.37
N GLU A 180 -18.81 -10.50 -2.18
CA GLU A 180 -19.05 -10.41 -3.62
C GLU A 180 -18.51 -11.65 -4.34
N ASP A 181 -19.22 -12.07 -5.39
CA ASP A 181 -18.80 -13.21 -6.20
C ASP A 181 -17.53 -12.88 -7.00
N ILE A 182 -16.47 -13.66 -6.82
CA ILE A 182 -15.23 -13.56 -7.58
C ILE A 182 -15.26 -14.54 -8.76
N ARG A 183 -15.19 -14.01 -9.98
CA ARG A 183 -15.09 -14.81 -11.22
C ARG A 183 -13.73 -14.60 -11.86
N LEU A 184 -12.97 -15.68 -11.96
CA LEU A 184 -11.69 -15.73 -12.65
C LEU A 184 -11.88 -16.43 -14.00
N GLY A 185 -12.12 -15.66 -15.05
CA GLY A 185 -12.15 -16.13 -16.44
C GLY A 185 -10.79 -15.95 -17.12
N ALA A 186 -10.58 -16.64 -18.24
CA ALA A 186 -9.37 -16.49 -19.04
C ALA A 186 -9.15 -15.05 -19.56
N ASP A 187 -10.25 -14.36 -19.88
CA ASP A 187 -10.23 -13.01 -20.46
C ASP A 187 -10.77 -11.93 -19.51
N LEU A 188 -11.45 -12.32 -18.41
CA LEU A 188 -12.11 -11.38 -17.52
C LEU A 188 -12.00 -11.83 -16.06
N VAL A 189 -11.49 -10.94 -15.23
CA VAL A 189 -11.58 -11.03 -13.78
C VAL A 189 -12.68 -10.08 -13.31
N ARG A 190 -13.64 -10.59 -12.53
CA ARG A 190 -14.76 -9.81 -12.00
C ARG A 190 -14.95 -10.08 -10.52
N VAL A 191 -15.27 -9.04 -9.76
CA VAL A 191 -15.66 -9.11 -8.34
C VAL A 191 -16.98 -8.37 -8.20
N GLY A 192 -18.06 -9.11 -7.93
CA GLY A 192 -19.41 -8.54 -7.95
C GLY A 192 -19.74 -7.95 -9.32
N ASP A 193 -19.99 -6.65 -9.37
CA ASP A 193 -20.20 -5.87 -10.59
C ASP A 193 -18.92 -5.18 -11.12
N ASN A 194 -17.82 -5.24 -10.38
CA ASN A 194 -16.55 -4.61 -10.76
C ASN A 194 -15.76 -5.48 -11.74
N MET A 195 -15.50 -4.95 -12.93
CA MET A 195 -14.57 -5.56 -13.89
C MET A 195 -13.14 -5.09 -13.61
N ILE A 196 -12.22 -6.03 -13.41
CA ILE A 196 -10.83 -5.73 -13.07
C ILE A 196 -9.97 -5.70 -14.34
N CYS A 197 -9.22 -4.62 -14.51
CA CYS A 197 -8.13 -4.53 -15.47
C CYS A 197 -6.81 -4.51 -14.70
N LEU A 198 -5.92 -5.47 -14.99
CA LEU A 198 -4.61 -5.58 -14.34
C LEU A 198 -3.53 -5.09 -15.30
N HIS A 199 -2.74 -4.12 -14.84
CA HIS A 199 -1.53 -3.67 -15.51
C HIS A 199 -0.33 -3.98 -14.63
N THR A 200 0.76 -4.45 -15.22
CA THR A 200 2.01 -4.73 -14.50
C THR A 200 3.14 -4.00 -15.20
N LEU A 201 3.87 -3.20 -14.44
CA LEU A 201 5.10 -2.54 -14.89
C LEU A 201 6.26 -3.29 -14.24
N SER A 202 6.87 -4.19 -15.00
CA SER A 202 8.00 -5.01 -14.55
C SER A 202 9.26 -4.84 -15.39
N ASP A 203 9.14 -4.28 -16.59
CA ASP A 203 10.27 -4.00 -17.45
C ASP A 203 10.87 -2.63 -17.12
N THR A 204 12.21 -2.55 -17.11
CA THR A 204 12.92 -1.28 -16.96
C THR A 204 12.72 -0.37 -18.16
N ASP A 205 12.43 -0.94 -19.34
CA ASP A 205 12.17 -0.18 -20.56
C ASP A 205 10.83 0.59 -20.51
N ASP A 206 9.90 0.17 -19.64
CA ASP A 206 8.62 0.86 -19.40
C ASP A 206 8.76 2.04 -18.42
N LEU A 207 9.93 2.20 -17.77
CA LEU A 207 10.18 3.26 -16.81
C LEU A 207 10.78 4.52 -17.48
N PRO A 208 10.49 5.72 -16.94
CA PRO A 208 11.15 6.95 -17.39
C PRO A 208 12.68 6.86 -17.31
N THR A 209 13.37 7.47 -18.26
CA THR A 209 14.85 7.51 -18.33
C THR A 209 15.51 8.15 -17.10
N THR A 210 14.76 8.98 -16.37
CA THR A 210 15.22 9.65 -15.15
C THR A 210 14.22 9.41 -14.03
N VAL A 211 14.71 8.94 -12.90
CA VAL A 211 13.95 8.79 -11.66
C VAL A 211 14.32 9.89 -10.68
N SER A 212 13.31 10.44 -10.01
CA SER A 212 13.44 11.41 -8.93
C SER A 212 12.47 11.03 -7.81
N THR A 213 12.62 11.62 -6.63
CA THR A 213 11.65 11.44 -5.54
C THR A 213 10.31 12.11 -5.86
N ASP A 214 10.38 13.24 -6.53
CA ASP A 214 9.26 14.13 -6.82
C ASP A 214 9.49 14.94 -8.11
N SER A 215 8.44 15.59 -8.58
CA SER A 215 8.45 16.45 -9.76
C SER A 215 7.59 17.69 -9.54
N ARG A 216 7.94 18.78 -10.23
CA ARG A 216 7.19 20.04 -10.20
C ARG A 216 5.91 19.89 -11.01
N TYR A 217 4.76 20.20 -10.39
CA TYR A 217 3.48 20.23 -11.07
C TYR A 217 3.20 21.64 -11.61
N GLU A 218 3.54 21.84 -12.87
CA GLU A 218 3.51 23.14 -13.54
C GLU A 218 2.14 23.84 -13.48
N ARG A 219 1.04 23.10 -13.52
CA ARG A 219 -0.32 23.68 -13.55
C ARG A 219 -0.69 24.45 -12.28
N LEU A 220 -0.10 24.11 -11.14
CA LEU A 220 -0.35 24.78 -9.85
C LEU A 220 0.89 25.52 -9.32
N SER A 221 2.02 25.40 -10.02
CA SER A 221 3.25 26.11 -9.66
C SER A 221 3.27 27.52 -10.25
N THR A 222 3.96 28.44 -9.58
CA THR A 222 4.23 29.79 -10.06
C THR A 222 5.72 30.06 -10.02
N ASP A 223 6.17 31.20 -10.56
CA ASP A 223 7.57 31.62 -10.50
C ASP A 223 8.11 31.79 -9.06
N ARG A 224 7.21 31.89 -8.07
CA ARG A 224 7.56 32.10 -6.66
C ARG A 224 7.20 30.92 -5.75
N SER A 225 6.48 29.92 -6.25
CA SER A 225 5.99 28.80 -5.43
C SER A 225 5.90 27.52 -6.25
N ASP A 226 6.54 26.46 -5.77
CA ASP A 226 6.51 25.16 -6.42
C ASP A 226 5.52 24.23 -5.73
N CYS A 227 4.54 23.74 -6.49
CA CYS A 227 3.68 22.65 -6.09
C CYS A 227 4.29 21.34 -6.59
N ARG A 228 4.67 20.44 -5.70
CA ARG A 228 5.42 19.22 -6.04
C ARG A 228 4.59 17.97 -5.79
N LEU A 229 4.77 16.97 -6.66
CA LEU A 229 4.09 15.68 -6.60
C LEU A 229 5.11 14.55 -6.58
N SER A 230 4.77 13.44 -5.93
CA SER A 230 5.59 12.24 -5.93
C SER A 230 5.80 11.69 -7.35
N PHE A 231 6.90 10.99 -7.55
CA PHE A 231 7.21 10.34 -8.84
C PHE A 231 6.10 9.40 -9.34
N ALA A 232 5.45 8.67 -8.44
CA ALA A 232 4.36 7.75 -8.78
C ALA A 232 3.00 8.45 -8.98
N SER A 233 2.92 9.78 -8.88
CA SER A 233 1.66 10.51 -9.04
C SER A 233 0.92 10.27 -10.36
N PRO A 234 1.57 10.04 -11.53
CA PRO A 234 0.85 9.78 -12.77
C PRO A 234 -0.01 8.51 -12.74
N VAL A 235 0.43 7.49 -12.00
CA VAL A 235 -0.24 6.17 -11.88
C VAL A 235 -1.02 6.00 -10.58
N GLY A 236 -0.99 7.02 -9.71
CA GLY A 236 -1.81 7.10 -8.50
C GLY A 236 -2.78 8.28 -8.60
N LEU A 237 -2.41 9.39 -7.96
CA LEU A 237 -3.26 10.58 -7.83
C LEU A 237 -3.85 11.11 -9.14
N MET A 238 -3.10 11.07 -10.24
CA MET A 238 -3.53 11.66 -11.52
C MET A 238 -4.42 10.73 -12.36
N LEU A 239 -4.63 9.49 -11.94
CA LEU A 239 -5.48 8.53 -12.65
C LEU A 239 -6.94 8.71 -12.20
N PRO A 240 -7.85 9.19 -13.08
CA PRO A 240 -9.20 9.62 -12.69
C PRO A 240 -10.21 8.45 -12.63
N CYS A 241 -9.84 7.34 -12.00
CA CYS A 241 -10.72 6.18 -11.83
C CYS A 241 -10.47 5.46 -10.51
N ASN A 242 -11.38 4.57 -10.11
CA ASN A 242 -11.14 3.67 -8.99
C ASN A 242 -10.00 2.72 -9.35
N HIS A 243 -8.97 2.65 -8.53
CA HIS A 243 -7.83 1.76 -8.79
C HIS A 243 -7.09 1.45 -7.49
N ILE A 244 -6.34 0.35 -7.53
CA ILE A 244 -5.43 -0.04 -6.47
C ILE A 244 -4.04 -0.11 -7.07
N TYR A 245 -3.13 0.70 -6.56
CA TYR A 245 -1.73 0.72 -6.96
C TYR A 245 -0.91 -0.13 -5.98
N ASN A 246 -0.26 -1.17 -6.48
CA ASN A 246 0.52 -2.11 -5.67
C ASN A 246 2.01 -1.97 -6.00
N GLN A 247 2.81 -1.74 -4.96
CA GLN A 247 4.26 -1.68 -5.04
C GLN A 247 4.85 -2.83 -4.24
N TYR A 248 5.66 -3.65 -4.89
CA TYR A 248 6.33 -4.79 -4.28
C TYR A 248 7.84 -4.58 -4.29
N LEU A 249 8.48 -4.83 -3.16
CA LEU A 249 9.92 -4.96 -3.05
C LEU A 249 10.26 -6.29 -2.41
N PHE A 250 10.98 -7.12 -3.15
CA PHE A 250 11.44 -8.44 -2.75
C PHE A 250 12.86 -8.32 -2.22
N ILE A 251 13.05 -8.60 -0.92
CA ILE A 251 14.37 -8.59 -0.28
C ILE A 251 14.90 -10.02 -0.30
N GLU A 252 15.85 -10.27 -1.18
CA GLU A 252 16.52 -11.56 -1.33
C GLU A 252 17.90 -11.56 -0.68
N ASP A 253 18.57 -12.70 -0.77
CA ASP A 253 19.95 -12.86 -0.31
C ASP A 253 20.91 -12.31 -1.37
N SER A 254 21.38 -11.08 -1.14
CA SER A 254 22.25 -10.34 -2.06
C SER A 254 23.52 -11.11 -2.41
N ASP A 255 24.14 -11.79 -1.45
CA ASP A 255 25.40 -12.53 -1.67
C ASP A 255 25.15 -13.73 -2.61
N ALA A 256 24.06 -14.47 -2.37
CA ALA A 256 23.69 -15.60 -3.21
C ALA A 256 23.26 -15.19 -4.63
N ASN A 257 22.68 -13.99 -4.78
CA ASN A 257 22.32 -13.43 -6.08
C ASN A 257 23.56 -12.93 -6.84
N LEU A 258 24.52 -12.31 -6.15
CA LEU A 258 25.77 -11.87 -6.75
C LEU A 258 26.56 -13.06 -7.35
N GLU A 259 26.67 -14.17 -6.60
CA GLU A 259 27.30 -15.42 -7.10
C GLU A 259 26.61 -15.99 -8.36
N ARG A 260 25.31 -15.72 -8.56
CA ARG A 260 24.58 -16.14 -9.77
C ARG A 260 24.85 -15.23 -10.95
N PHE A 261 25.04 -13.94 -10.74
CA PHE A 261 25.36 -12.98 -11.81
C PHE A 261 26.82 -13.04 -12.25
N GLU A 262 27.72 -13.47 -11.38
CA GLU A 262 29.14 -13.65 -11.68
C GLU A 262 29.45 -14.96 -12.46
N LYS A 263 28.45 -15.81 -12.71
CA LYS A 263 28.55 -17.02 -13.55
C LYS A 263 27.98 -16.81 -14.94
#